data_AF-A0A957YYL3-F1
#
_entry.id   AF-A0A957YYL3-F1
#
_cell.length_a   1.000
_cell.length_b   1.000
_cell.length_c   1.000
_cell.angle_alpha   90.00
_cell.angle_beta   90.00
_cell.angle_gamma   90.00
#
_symmetry.space_group_name_H-M   'P 1'
#
loop_
_entity.id
_entity.type
_entity.pdbx_description
1 polymer ?
#
loop_
_entity_poly.entity_id
_entity_poly.type
_entity_poly.pdbx_seq_one_letter_code
_entity_poly.pdbx_strand_id
1 'polypeptide(L)'
;MIAKVIPTHRRGVWSGVGHGLGALLGVAGAYVVGYMLERYAFPNNFVILFVIGFAIMMVSWGGLALTREPASTTVKERIGVKAYYRALPVLLRRDHNYARFLISRTVAVLGTMASGFYMVYGIERFGVEGATIGWLTAVLVASQALVGIFWGIIADRAGHKIVLTGGAAALMVAALLAWFAPGPGWLTAIFILLGAGIAA
;
A
#
# COMPACT_ATOMS: atom_id res chain seq x y z
N MET A 1 -7.19 18.83 -2.74
CA MET A 1 -6.94 18.62 -1.31
C MET A 1 -5.48 18.35 -1.01
N ILE A 2 -5.00 17.10 -1.00
CA ILE A 2 -3.68 16.73 -0.44
C ILE A 2 -2.52 17.42 -1.15
N ALA A 3 -2.51 17.44 -2.49
CA ALA A 3 -1.44 18.09 -3.27
C ALA A 3 -1.43 19.63 -3.19
N LYS A 4 -2.46 20.26 -2.61
CA LYS A 4 -2.49 21.71 -2.36
C LYS A 4 -2.04 22.06 -0.93
N VAL A 5 -2.32 21.17 0.03
CA VAL A 5 -2.07 21.39 1.45
C VAL A 5 -0.68 20.88 1.87
N ILE A 6 -0.21 19.77 1.29
CA ILE A 6 1.04 19.12 1.69
C ILE A 6 2.20 19.53 0.75
N PRO A 7 3.27 20.15 1.28
CA PRO A 7 4.46 20.52 0.51
C PRO A 7 5.06 19.30 -0.19
N THR A 8 5.53 19.49 -1.43
CA THR A 8 6.10 18.42 -2.28
C THR A 8 7.26 17.67 -1.62
N HIS A 9 7.98 18.30 -0.71
CA HIS A 9 9.13 17.74 0.02
C HIS A 9 8.78 16.96 1.30
N ARG A 10 7.49 16.86 1.68
CA ARG A 10 7.02 16.08 2.86
C ARG A 10 5.94 15.06 2.51
N ARG A 11 5.61 14.90 1.23
CA ARG A 11 4.56 13.97 0.79
C ARG A 11 4.99 12.53 1.00
N GLY A 12 6.28 12.24 0.85
CA GLY A 12 6.84 10.93 1.11
C GLY A 12 6.64 10.55 2.57
N VAL A 13 7.08 11.38 3.51
CA VAL A 13 6.89 11.13 4.95
C VAL A 13 5.41 11.07 5.34
N TRP A 14 4.55 11.96 4.83
CA TRP A 14 3.12 11.90 5.15
C TRP A 14 2.47 10.58 4.69
N SER A 15 2.75 10.17 3.44
CA SER A 15 2.22 8.92 2.89
C SER A 15 2.81 7.71 3.61
N GLY A 16 4.11 7.71 3.88
CA GLY A 16 4.81 6.62 4.56
C GLY A 16 4.36 6.43 6.01
N VAL A 17 4.24 7.52 6.78
CA VAL A 17 3.71 7.48 8.15
C VAL A 17 2.24 7.09 8.17
N GLY A 18 1.44 7.60 7.22
CA GLY A 18 0.03 7.22 7.10
C GLY A 18 -0.17 5.72 6.83
N HIS A 19 0.56 5.17 5.85
CA HIS A 19 0.52 3.74 5.57
C HIS A 19 1.08 2.91 6.73
N GLY A 20 2.18 3.34 7.36
CA GLY A 20 2.80 2.60 8.46
C GLY A 20 1.95 2.57 9.72
N LEU A 21 1.40 3.72 10.14
CA LEU A 21 0.46 3.77 11.25
C LEU A 21 -0.83 3.01 10.93
N GLY A 22 -1.35 3.13 9.70
CA GLY A 22 -2.53 2.39 9.26
C GLY A 22 -2.31 0.87 9.31
N ALA A 23 -1.15 0.39 8.88
CA ALA A 23 -0.77 -1.01 8.97
C ALA A 23 -0.71 -1.50 10.44
N LEU A 24 -0.03 -0.75 11.32
CA LEU A 24 0.06 -1.08 12.75
C LEU A 24 -1.31 -1.09 13.44
N LEU A 25 -2.13 -0.07 13.18
CA LEU A 25 -3.50 -0.01 13.69
C LEU A 25 -4.37 -1.12 13.10
N GLY A 26 -4.12 -1.56 11.87
CA GLY A 26 -4.76 -2.71 11.26
C GLY A 26 -4.46 -4.02 12.00
N VAL A 27 -3.20 -4.26 12.41
CA VAL A 27 -2.83 -5.42 13.23
C VAL A 27 -3.52 -5.37 14.60
N ALA A 28 -3.48 -4.22 15.27
CA ALA A 28 -4.16 -4.04 16.54
C ALA A 28 -5.68 -4.23 16.40
N GLY A 29 -6.27 -3.72 15.31
CA GLY A 29 -7.67 -3.89 14.97
C GLY A 29 -8.05 -5.35 14.75
N ALA A 30 -7.22 -6.13 14.04
CA ALA A 30 -7.46 -7.56 13.82
C ALA A 30 -7.48 -8.34 15.15
N TYR A 31 -6.58 -8.02 16.08
CA TYR A 31 -6.59 -8.62 17.42
C TYR A 31 -7.86 -8.28 18.20
N VAL A 32 -8.28 -7.01 18.19
CA VAL A 32 -9.54 -6.58 18.83
C VAL A 32 -10.75 -7.27 18.21
N VAL A 33 -10.78 -7.40 16.88
CA VAL A 33 -11.84 -8.13 16.16
C VAL A 33 -11.89 -9.58 16.59
N GLY A 34 -10.75 -10.29 16.61
CA GLY A 34 -10.69 -11.68 17.07
C GLY A 34 -11.22 -11.85 18.49
N TYR A 35 -10.75 -11.01 19.41
CA TYR A 35 -11.21 -11.00 20.80
C TYR A 35 -12.72 -10.75 20.94
N MET A 36 -13.27 -9.81 20.16
CA MET A 36 -14.71 -9.49 20.19
C MET A 36 -15.56 -10.61 19.59
N LEU A 37 -15.08 -11.28 18.54
CA LEU A 37 -15.77 -12.41 17.91
C LEU A 37 -15.85 -13.63 18.83
N GLU A 38 -14.83 -13.88 19.65
CA GLU A 38 -14.84 -14.97 20.65
C GLU A 38 -15.70 -14.65 21.87
N ARG A 39 -15.72 -13.38 22.31
CA ARG A 39 -16.41 -12.97 23.54
C ARG A 39 -17.92 -12.80 23.39
N TYR A 40 -18.41 -12.46 22.20
CA TYR A 40 -19.83 -12.18 21.96
C TYR A 40 -20.42 -13.13 20.91
N ALA A 41 -21.60 -13.68 21.21
CA ALA A 41 -22.34 -14.48 20.25
C ALA A 41 -22.91 -13.61 19.12
N PHE A 42 -23.07 -14.23 17.95
CA PHE A 42 -23.79 -13.63 16.83
C PHE A 42 -25.23 -13.30 17.24
N PRO A 43 -25.78 -12.11 16.90
CA PRO A 43 -25.25 -11.07 16.01
C PRO A 43 -24.51 -9.91 16.71
N ASN A 44 -24.44 -9.92 18.04
CA ASN A 44 -23.95 -8.77 18.82
C ASN A 44 -22.48 -8.46 18.55
N ASN A 45 -21.66 -9.48 18.27
CA ASN A 45 -20.27 -9.30 17.86
C ASN A 45 -20.13 -8.38 16.63
N PHE A 46 -20.88 -8.60 15.55
CA PHE A 46 -20.86 -7.75 14.36
C PHE A 46 -21.39 -6.35 14.65
N VAL A 47 -22.50 -6.22 15.39
CA VAL A 47 -23.08 -4.91 15.73
C VAL A 47 -22.07 -4.03 16.46
N ILE A 48 -21.37 -4.57 17.46
CA ILE A 48 -20.34 -3.84 18.22
C ILE A 48 -19.20 -3.41 17.30
N LEU A 49 -18.71 -4.30 16.43
CA LEU A 49 -17.64 -3.98 15.48
C LEU A 49 -18.03 -2.88 14.49
N PHE A 50 -19.26 -2.92 13.96
CA PHE A 50 -19.77 -1.87 13.06
C PHE A 50 -19.92 -0.53 13.77
N VAL A 51 -20.36 -0.51 15.04
CA VAL A 51 -20.47 0.72 15.82
C VAL A 51 -19.09 1.32 16.11
N ILE A 52 -18.11 0.50 16.46
CA ILE A 52 -16.71 0.96 16.65
C ILE A 52 -16.16 1.52 15.34
N GLY A 53 -16.33 0.80 14.22
CA GLY A 53 -15.90 1.26 12.90
C GLY A 53 -16.55 2.58 12.49
N PHE A 54 -17.85 2.73 12.74
CA PHE A 54 -18.59 3.98 12.52
C PHE A 54 -18.00 5.13 13.35
N ALA A 55 -17.75 4.92 14.64
CA ALA A 55 -17.19 5.95 15.51
C ALA A 55 -15.79 6.42 15.03
N ILE A 56 -14.91 5.48 14.66
CA ILE A 56 -13.58 5.81 14.11
C ILE A 56 -13.70 6.59 12.79
N MET A 57 -14.61 6.18 11.91
CA MET A 57 -14.86 6.89 10.65
C MET A 57 -15.36 8.32 10.88
N MET A 58 -16.23 8.53 11.87
CA MET A 58 -16.70 9.88 12.25
C MET A 58 -15.56 10.77 12.76
N VAL A 59 -14.62 10.23 13.54
CA VAL A 59 -13.41 10.96 13.96
C VAL A 59 -12.56 11.34 12.74
N SER A 60 -12.39 10.42 11.78
CA SER A 60 -11.67 10.71 10.53
C SER A 60 -12.34 11.83 9.72
N TRP A 61 -13.67 11.85 9.66
CA TRP A 61 -14.44 12.93 9.03
C TRP A 61 -14.21 14.28 9.70
N GLY A 62 -14.10 14.30 11.03
CA GLY A 62 -13.70 15.49 11.77
C GLY A 62 -12.36 16.04 11.28
N GLY A 63 -11.33 15.20 11.16
CA GLY A 63 -10.03 15.61 10.63
C GLY A 63 -10.09 16.17 9.20
N LEU A 64 -10.92 15.57 8.34
CA LEU A 64 -11.15 16.07 6.99
C LEU A 64 -11.82 17.45 6.98
N ALA A 65 -12.83 17.67 7.83
CA ALA A 65 -13.54 18.94 7.94
C ALA A 65 -12.64 20.10 8.40
N LEU A 66 -11.61 19.81 9.22
CA LEU A 66 -10.62 20.81 9.62
C LEU A 66 -9.60 21.14 8.51
N THR A 67 -9.58 20.40 7.41
CA THR A 67 -8.62 20.62 6.31
C THR A 67 -8.97 21.88 5.54
N ARG A 68 -8.20 22.95 5.75
CA ARG A 68 -8.32 24.19 5.00
C ARG A 68 -7.55 24.11 3.68
N GLU A 69 -8.27 24.15 2.56
CA GLU A 69 -7.63 24.27 1.26
C GLU A 69 -7.21 25.71 0.96
N PRO A 70 -5.97 25.95 0.48
CA PRO A 70 -5.61 27.26 -0.07
C PRO A 70 -6.41 27.54 -1.35
N ALA A 71 -6.82 28.80 -1.51
CA ALA A 71 -7.62 29.25 -2.64
C ALA A 71 -6.92 28.97 -3.98
N SER A 72 -7.64 28.41 -4.94
CA SER A 72 -7.14 28.15 -6.29
C SER A 72 -7.15 29.45 -7.09
N THR A 73 -5.98 30.01 -7.43
CA THR A 73 -5.89 31.23 -8.25
C THR A 73 -6.13 30.99 -9.75
N THR A 74 -6.21 29.73 -10.17
CA THR A 74 -6.44 29.36 -11.58
C THR A 74 -7.71 28.54 -11.72
N VAL A 75 -8.66 29.06 -12.48
CA VAL A 75 -9.83 28.32 -12.96
C VAL A 75 -9.39 27.61 -14.24
N LYS A 76 -9.20 26.29 -14.18
CA LYS A 76 -8.95 25.50 -15.38
C LYS A 76 -10.19 25.54 -16.26
N GLU A 77 -10.02 25.87 -17.54
CA GLU A 77 -11.09 25.76 -18.54
C GLU A 77 -11.68 24.34 -18.54
N ARG A 78 -13.01 24.24 -18.63
CA ARG A 78 -13.71 22.97 -18.74
C ARG A 78 -13.45 22.38 -20.11
N ILE A 79 -12.52 21.43 -20.17
CA ILE A 79 -12.24 20.64 -21.37
C ILE A 79 -13.37 19.63 -21.56
N GLY A 80 -13.95 19.56 -22.76
CA GLY A 80 -14.92 18.50 -23.09
C GLY A 80 -14.28 17.11 -23.05
N VAL A 81 -15.02 16.11 -22.58
CA VAL A 81 -14.55 14.72 -22.38
C VAL A 81 -13.91 14.13 -23.65
N LYS A 82 -14.50 14.40 -24.82
CA LYS A 82 -13.96 13.95 -26.12
C LYS A 82 -12.61 14.59 -26.45
N ALA A 83 -12.43 15.88 -26.15
CA ALA A 83 -11.18 16.58 -26.36
C ALA A 83 -10.09 16.09 -25.39
N TYR A 84 -10.46 15.71 -24.16
CA TYR A 84 -9.56 15.10 -23.20
C TYR A 84 -9.01 13.75 -23.69
N TYR A 85 -9.89 12.84 -24.13
CA TYR A 85 -9.45 11.53 -24.65
C TYR A 85 -8.60 11.64 -25.92
N ARG A 86 -8.88 12.64 -26.78
CA ARG A 86 -8.06 12.88 -27.98
C ARG A 86 -6.68 13.46 -27.65
N ALA A 87 -6.54 14.15 -26.52
CA ALA A 87 -5.27 14.73 -26.08
C ALA A 87 -4.33 13.71 -25.42
N LEU A 88 -4.86 12.62 -24.83
CA LEU A 88 -4.07 11.58 -24.14
C LEU A 88 -3.02 10.90 -25.03
N PRO A 89 -3.33 10.41 -26.25
CA PRO A 89 -2.34 9.78 -27.13
C PRO A 89 -1.25 10.77 -27.57
N VAL A 90 -1.62 12.04 -27.78
CA VAL A 90 -0.69 13.09 -28.18
C VAL A 90 0.29 13.39 -27.04
N LEU A 91 -0.19 13.44 -25.81
CA LEU A 91 0.64 13.63 -24.62
C LEU A 91 1.65 12.47 -24.45
N LEU A 92 1.18 11.23 -24.60
CA LEU A 92 2.02 10.03 -24.51
C LEU A 92 3.11 9.98 -25.59
N ARG A 93 2.80 10.45 -26.80
CA ARG A 93 3.78 10.51 -27.91
C ARG A 93 4.78 11.66 -27.75
N ARG A 94 4.35 12.79 -27.16
CA ARG A 94 5.21 13.96 -26.95
C ARG A 94 6.19 13.77 -25.80
N ASP A 95 5.81 13.02 -24.77
CA ASP A 95 6.64 12.75 -23.60
C ASP A 95 6.95 11.25 -23.46
N HIS A 96 8.04 10.83 -24.09
CA HIS A 96 8.51 9.45 -24.03
C HIS A 96 8.90 9.00 -22.61
N ASN A 97 9.34 9.92 -21.74
CA ASN A 97 9.65 9.58 -20.35
C ASN A 97 8.38 9.26 -19.56
N TYR A 98 7.32 10.03 -19.78
CA TYR A 98 6.01 9.77 -19.19
C TYR A 98 5.42 8.43 -19.66
N ALA A 99 5.52 8.12 -20.96
CA ALA A 99 5.08 6.83 -21.49
C ALA A 99 5.86 5.65 -20.89
N ARG A 100 7.19 5.74 -20.80
CA ARG A 100 8.04 4.71 -20.15
C ARG A 100 7.70 4.53 -18.68
N PHE A 101 7.46 5.63 -17.96
CA PHE A 101 7.02 5.60 -16.58
C PHE A 101 5.70 4.82 -16.44
N LEU A 102 4.69 5.15 -17.26
CA LEU A 102 3.41 4.44 -17.21
C LEU A 102 3.55 2.95 -17.47
N ILE A 103 4.31 2.56 -18.50
CA ILE A 103 4.57 1.14 -18.80
C ILE A 103 5.24 0.46 -17.60
N SER A 104 6.31 1.05 -17.06
CA SER A 104 7.01 0.50 -15.90
C SER A 104 6.11 0.38 -14.67
N ARG A 105 5.23 1.36 -14.43
CA ARG A 105 4.29 1.36 -13.31
C ARG A 105 3.23 0.29 -13.49
N THR A 106 2.70 0.12 -14.71
CA THR A 106 1.74 -0.95 -15.02
C THR A 106 2.38 -2.32 -14.79
N VAL A 107 3.60 -2.54 -15.26
CA VAL A 107 4.32 -3.81 -15.04
C VAL A 107 4.55 -4.06 -13.55
N ALA A 108 4.97 -3.05 -12.79
CA ALA A 108 5.18 -3.18 -11.34
C ALA A 108 3.87 -3.51 -10.60
N VAL A 109 2.76 -2.86 -10.95
CA VAL A 109 1.43 -3.12 -10.36
C VAL A 109 0.91 -4.50 -10.76
N LEU A 110 1.11 -4.96 -11.99
CA LEU A 110 0.77 -6.34 -12.36
C LEU A 110 1.60 -7.35 -11.56
N GLY A 111 2.86 -7.04 -11.28
CA GLY A 111 3.73 -7.86 -10.42
C GLY A 111 3.20 -8.03 -9.00
N THR A 112 2.47 -7.04 -8.44
CA THR A 112 1.89 -7.19 -7.09
C THR A 112 0.77 -8.22 -7.04
N MET A 113 0.18 -8.63 -8.17
CA MET A 113 -0.83 -9.71 -8.21
C MET A 113 -0.26 -11.05 -7.71
N ALA A 114 1.07 -11.27 -7.83
CA ALA A 114 1.73 -12.45 -7.31
C ALA A 114 1.65 -12.58 -5.78
N SER A 115 1.41 -11.48 -5.05
CA SER A 115 1.32 -11.45 -3.59
C SER A 115 0.37 -12.49 -3.02
N GLY A 116 -0.83 -12.63 -3.59
CA GLY A 116 -1.84 -13.58 -3.11
C GLY A 116 -1.43 -15.04 -3.33
N PHE A 117 -0.60 -15.30 -4.34
CA PHE A 117 -0.17 -16.66 -4.68
C PHE A 117 1.01 -17.14 -3.83
N TYR A 118 1.83 -16.25 -3.27
CA TYR A 118 2.96 -16.66 -2.42
C TYR A 118 2.51 -17.37 -1.14
N MET A 119 1.38 -16.98 -0.57
CA MET A 119 0.82 -17.68 0.59
C MET A 119 0.36 -19.08 0.22
N VAL A 120 -0.39 -19.20 -0.89
CA VAL A 120 -0.87 -20.49 -1.42
C VAL A 120 0.31 -21.41 -1.75
N TYR A 121 1.35 -20.89 -2.40
CA TYR A 121 2.57 -21.62 -2.68
C TYR A 121 3.26 -22.16 -1.42
N GLY A 122 3.30 -21.36 -0.34
CA GLY A 122 3.80 -21.80 0.96
C GLY A 122 3.00 -22.98 1.53
N ILE A 123 1.68 -22.90 1.46
CA ILE A 123 0.77 -23.94 1.95
C ILE A 123 0.95 -25.23 1.13
N GLU A 124 0.87 -25.15 -0.20
CA GLU A 124 0.88 -26.34 -1.07
C GLU A 124 2.25 -27.03 -1.14
N ARG A 125 3.35 -26.26 -1.21
CA ARG A 125 4.69 -26.82 -1.40
C ARG A 125 5.36 -27.23 -0.09
N PHE A 126 5.14 -26.47 0.98
CA PHE A 126 5.85 -26.66 2.25
C PHE A 126 4.94 -27.08 3.41
N GLY A 127 3.63 -27.26 3.17
CA GLY A 127 2.69 -27.71 4.21
C GLY A 127 2.55 -26.71 5.35
N VAL A 128 2.65 -25.42 5.06
CA VAL A 128 2.66 -24.36 6.08
C VAL A 128 1.27 -24.21 6.71
N GLU A 129 1.16 -24.41 8.02
CA GLU A 129 -0.12 -24.38 8.75
C GLU A 129 -0.31 -23.11 9.61
N GLY A 130 -1.53 -22.94 10.13
CA GLY A 130 -2.12 -21.70 10.65
C GLY A 130 -1.20 -20.74 11.43
N ALA A 131 -0.40 -21.23 12.39
CA ALA A 131 0.50 -20.37 13.16
C ALA A 131 1.57 -19.69 12.29
N THR A 132 2.08 -20.40 11.29
CA THR A 132 3.10 -19.88 10.36
C THR A 132 2.48 -18.95 9.32
N ILE A 133 1.24 -19.20 8.89
CA ILE A 133 0.48 -18.27 8.03
C ILE A 133 0.26 -16.93 8.76
N GLY A 134 -0.14 -17.00 10.04
CA GLY A 134 -0.28 -15.83 10.89
C GLY A 134 1.05 -15.07 11.06
N TRP A 135 2.15 -15.81 11.30
CA TRP A 135 3.49 -15.24 11.35
C TRP A 135 3.91 -14.54 10.05
N LEU A 136 3.73 -15.18 8.89
CA LEU A 136 4.07 -14.60 7.59
C LEU A 136 3.25 -13.34 7.29
N THR A 137 1.97 -13.35 7.65
CA THR A 137 1.09 -12.17 7.54
C THR A 137 1.58 -11.05 8.46
N ALA A 138 1.93 -11.35 9.70
CA ALA A 138 2.48 -10.37 10.63
C ALA A 138 3.80 -9.77 10.10
N VAL A 139 4.69 -10.61 9.55
CA VAL A 139 5.94 -10.18 8.93
C VAL A 139 5.69 -9.27 7.73
N LEU A 140 4.70 -9.58 6.87
CA LEU A 140 4.33 -8.73 5.75
C LEU A 140 3.89 -7.34 6.22
N VAL A 141 2.96 -7.28 7.18
CA VAL A 141 2.41 -6.01 7.68
C VAL A 141 3.48 -5.21 8.42
N ALA A 142 4.32 -5.87 9.23
CA ALA A 142 5.45 -5.24 9.90
C ALA A 142 6.47 -4.68 8.90
N SER A 143 6.77 -5.44 7.83
CA SER A 143 7.65 -4.98 6.75
C SER A 143 7.06 -3.76 6.06
N GLN A 144 5.78 -3.77 5.68
CA GLN A 144 5.11 -2.60 5.09
C GLN A 144 5.18 -1.38 5.99
N ALA A 145 4.98 -1.55 7.31
CA ALA A 145 5.00 -0.45 8.25
C ALA A 145 6.40 0.15 8.41
N LEU A 146 7.42 -0.69 8.62
CA LEU A 146 8.80 -0.24 8.80
C LEU A 146 9.34 0.35 7.50
N VAL A 147 9.24 -0.41 6.41
CA VAL A 147 9.80 -0.03 5.11
C VAL A 147 9.05 1.15 4.51
N GLY A 148 7.74 1.30 4.73
CA GLY A 148 6.98 2.48 4.30
C GLY A 148 7.48 3.78 4.93
N ILE A 149 7.90 3.76 6.21
CA ILE A 149 8.53 4.92 6.86
C ILE A 149 9.90 5.20 6.21
N PHE A 150 10.73 4.17 5.99
CA PHE A 150 12.02 4.32 5.33
C PHE A 150 11.87 4.89 3.90
N TRP A 151 10.93 4.35 3.11
CA TRP A 151 10.63 4.85 1.77
C TRP A 151 10.12 6.28 1.80
N GLY A 152 9.30 6.66 2.77
CA GLY A 152 8.87 8.05 2.94
C GLY A 152 10.03 9.02 3.13
N ILE A 153 11.01 8.66 3.96
CA ILE A 153 12.23 9.47 4.20
C ILE A 153 13.10 9.52 2.94
N ILE A 154 13.28 8.39 2.25
CA ILE A 154 14.07 8.30 1.01
C ILE A 154 13.39 9.08 -0.12
N ALA A 155 12.06 9.02 -0.24
CA ALA A 155 11.30 9.76 -1.25
C ALA A 155 11.50 11.27 -1.11
N ASP A 156 11.57 11.77 0.13
CA ASP A 156 11.75 13.18 0.41
C ASP A 156 13.20 13.66 0.19
N ARG A 157 14.22 12.79 0.40
CA ARG A 157 15.64 13.15 0.21
C ARG A 157 16.20 12.86 -1.18
N ALA A 158 15.87 11.72 -1.75
CA ALA A 158 16.47 11.18 -2.98
C ALA A 158 15.47 11.14 -4.16
N GLY A 159 14.21 11.48 -3.89
CA GLY A 159 13.16 11.55 -4.91
C GLY A 159 12.38 10.24 -5.08
N HIS A 160 11.15 10.37 -5.56
CA HIS A 160 10.19 9.26 -5.66
C HIS A 160 10.60 8.20 -6.72
N LYS A 161 11.48 8.54 -7.66
CA LYS A 161 11.96 7.59 -8.68
C LYS A 161 12.77 6.45 -8.05
N ILE A 162 13.60 6.74 -7.04
CA ILE A 162 14.42 5.73 -6.37
C ILE A 162 13.55 4.78 -5.57
N VAL A 163 12.51 5.30 -4.91
CA VAL A 163 11.54 4.49 -4.17
C VAL A 163 10.81 3.52 -5.10
N LEU A 164 10.29 4.01 -6.22
CA LEU A 164 9.58 3.17 -7.18
C LEU A 164 10.47 2.09 -7.81
N THR A 165 11.71 2.43 -8.15
CA THR A 165 12.66 1.46 -8.72
C THR A 165 13.12 0.45 -7.67
N GLY A 166 13.33 0.88 -6.42
CA GLY A 166 13.66 -0.01 -5.31
C GLY A 166 12.51 -0.96 -4.96
N GLY A 167 11.27 -0.48 -4.96
CA GLY A 167 10.08 -1.32 -4.75
C GLY A 167 9.91 -2.37 -5.86
N ALA A 168 10.06 -1.96 -7.12
CA ALA A 168 10.03 -2.89 -8.26
C ALA A 168 11.16 -3.93 -8.18
N ALA A 169 12.37 -3.52 -7.77
CA ALA A 169 13.48 -4.44 -7.55
C ALA A 169 13.20 -5.41 -6.40
N ALA A 170 12.59 -4.97 -5.30
CA ALA A 170 12.19 -5.84 -4.20
C ALA A 170 11.18 -6.90 -4.64
N LEU A 171 10.18 -6.52 -5.44
CA LEU A 171 9.20 -7.46 -6.02
C LEU A 171 9.88 -8.47 -6.96
N MET A 172 10.81 -8.02 -7.79
CA MET A 172 11.58 -8.90 -8.68
C MET A 172 12.42 -9.91 -7.88
N VAL A 173 13.11 -9.46 -6.84
CA VAL A 173 13.90 -10.34 -5.98
C VAL A 173 12.97 -11.31 -5.24
N ALA A 174 11.81 -10.87 -4.75
CA ALA A 174 10.83 -11.75 -4.12
C ALA A 174 10.39 -12.90 -5.06
N ALA A 175 10.12 -12.58 -6.33
CA ALA A 175 9.76 -13.58 -7.34
C ALA A 175 10.89 -14.56 -7.63
N LEU A 176 12.14 -14.07 -7.76
CA LEU A 176 13.31 -14.93 -7.94
C LEU A 176 13.53 -15.85 -6.74
N LEU A 177 13.37 -15.33 -5.51
CA LEU A 177 13.50 -16.14 -4.30
C LEU A 177 12.40 -17.20 -4.20
N ALA A 178 11.17 -16.88 -4.61
CA ALA A 178 10.09 -17.86 -4.64
C ALA A 178 10.41 -19.02 -5.61
N TRP A 179 11.02 -18.72 -6.76
CA TRP A 179 11.42 -19.71 -7.75
C TRP A 179 12.51 -20.67 -7.23
N PHE A 180 13.54 -20.13 -6.57
CA PHE A 180 14.67 -20.92 -6.08
C PHE A 180 14.49 -21.47 -4.66
N ALA A 181 13.38 -21.17 -3.97
CA ALA A 181 13.17 -21.50 -2.57
C ALA A 181 13.39 -23.00 -2.27
N PRO A 182 14.48 -23.37 -1.55
CA PRO A 182 14.75 -24.75 -1.17
C PRO A 182 14.09 -25.16 0.15
N GLY A 183 13.54 -24.21 0.91
CA GLY A 183 12.94 -24.50 2.22
C GLY A 183 12.01 -23.39 2.75
N PRO A 184 11.24 -23.68 3.81
CA PRO A 184 10.17 -22.80 4.31
C PRO A 184 10.67 -21.48 4.90
N GLY A 185 11.91 -21.41 5.40
CA GLY A 185 12.50 -20.17 5.93
C GLY A 185 12.63 -19.05 4.88
N TRP A 186 12.66 -19.39 3.59
CA TRP A 186 12.69 -18.41 2.50
C TRP A 186 11.38 -17.64 2.34
N LEU A 187 10.26 -18.21 2.81
CA LEU A 187 8.96 -17.54 2.77
C LEU A 187 8.98 -16.24 3.61
N THR A 188 9.67 -16.23 4.75
CA THR A 188 9.81 -15.01 5.56
C THR A 188 10.53 -13.91 4.77
N ALA A 189 11.61 -14.23 4.07
CA ALA A 189 12.34 -13.27 3.24
C ALA A 189 11.47 -12.76 2.07
N ILE A 190 10.72 -13.64 1.41
CA ILE A 190 9.79 -13.29 0.33
C ILE A 190 8.71 -12.31 0.84
N PHE A 191 8.13 -12.56 2.01
CA PHE A 191 7.08 -11.71 2.58
C PHE A 191 7.63 -10.36 3.07
N ILE A 192 8.88 -10.30 3.56
CA ILE A 192 9.57 -9.04 3.85
C ILE A 192 9.74 -8.22 2.57
N LEU A 193 10.27 -8.82 1.51
CA LEU A 193 10.49 -8.15 0.22
C LEU A 193 9.18 -7.73 -0.44
N LEU A 194 8.13 -8.54 -0.30
CA LEU A 194 6.78 -8.20 -0.75
C LEU A 194 6.27 -6.94 -0.04
N GLY A 195 6.42 -6.90 1.29
CA GLY A 195 6.04 -5.73 2.07
C GLY A 195 6.82 -4.48 1.67
N ALA A 196 8.13 -4.63 1.44
CA ALA A 196 8.98 -3.55 0.95
C ALA A 196 8.57 -3.04 -0.43
N GLY A 197 8.17 -3.95 -1.33
CA GLY A 197 7.72 -3.62 -2.68
C GLY A 197 6.36 -2.94 -2.72
N ILE A 198 5.41 -3.39 -1.88
CA ILE A 198 4.06 -2.79 -1.79
C ILE A 198 4.10 -1.42 -1.11
N ALA A 199 5.03 -1.20 -0.18
CA ALA A 199 5.15 0.07 0.55
C ALA A 199 5.81 1.21 -0.24
N ALA A 200 6.30 0.95 -1.46
CA ALA A 200 6.99 1.91 -2.33
C ALA A 200 6.04 2.64 -3.29
#